data_AF-A0A939AEJ9-F1
#
_entry.id   AF-A0A939AEJ9-F1
#
_cell.length_a   1.000
_cell.length_b   1.000
_cell.length_c   1.000
_cell.angle_alpha   90.00
_cell.angle_beta   90.00
_cell.angle_gamma   90.00
#
_symmetry.space_group_name_H-M   'P 1'
#
loop_
_entity.id
_entity.type
_entity.pdbx_description
1 polymer ?
#
loop_
_entity_poly.entity_id
_entity_poly.type
_entity_poly.pdbx_seq_one_letter_code
_entity_poly.pdbx_strand_id
1 'polypeptide(L)'
;SNPPWIKMDAGIVSPCRARALARTELSCSMQDVISACQYLLRPGGSAFILYPQFRSRDFAQSLENSLLDTIKIFKDKDSEKYCVFHVVKR
;
A
#
# COMPACT_ATOMS: atom_id res chain seq x y z
N SER A 1 -4.80 -3.88 -4.79
CA SER A 1 -4.46 -2.49 -5.13
C SER A 1 -2.97 -2.38 -5.43
N ASN A 2 -2.58 -1.51 -6.35
CA ASN A 2 -1.19 -1.07 -6.55
C ASN A 2 -1.13 0.44 -6.27
N PRO A 3 -1.01 0.85 -4.99
CA PRO A 3 -1.05 2.24 -4.60
C PRO A 3 0.18 3.03 -5.07
N PRO A 4 0.15 4.36 -4.99
CA PRO A 4 1.34 5.20 -5.17
C PRO A 4 2.46 4.81 -4.19
N TRP A 5 3.72 4.86 -4.65
CA TRP A 5 4.87 4.39 -3.87
C TRP A 5 5.66 5.52 -3.20
N ILE A 6 5.52 6.74 -3.70
CA ILE A 6 6.30 7.91 -3.30
C ILE A 6 5.43 8.78 -2.39
N LYS A 7 5.92 9.12 -1.18
CA LYS A 7 5.23 10.03 -0.27
C LYS A 7 5.09 11.42 -0.89
N MET A 8 4.07 12.18 -0.49
CA MET A 8 3.76 13.52 -1.05
C MET A 8 4.98 14.46 -1.07
N ASP A 9 5.84 14.40 -0.04
CA ASP A 9 7.02 15.25 0.10
C ASP A 9 8.36 14.53 -0.18
N ALA A 10 8.31 13.34 -0.80
CA ALA A 10 9.50 12.56 -1.12
C ALA A 10 9.83 12.64 -2.62
N GLY A 11 11.10 12.95 -2.93
CA GLY A 11 11.61 12.90 -4.30
C GLY A 11 11.07 13.98 -5.22
N ILE A 12 11.18 13.75 -6.53
CA ILE A 12 10.77 14.69 -7.57
C ILE A 12 9.40 14.29 -8.11
N VAL A 13 8.43 15.19 -7.99
CA VAL A 13 7.11 15.00 -8.59
C VAL A 13 7.22 15.10 -10.12
N SER A 14 6.62 14.15 -10.83
CA SER A 14 6.65 14.17 -12.29
C SER A 14 5.91 15.40 -12.84
N PRO A 15 6.44 16.11 -13.85
CA PRO A 15 5.70 17.19 -14.52
C PRO A 15 4.49 16.66 -15.31
N CYS A 16 4.49 15.37 -15.64
CA CYS A 16 3.35 14.71 -16.26
C CYS A 16 2.30 14.39 -15.18
N ARG A 17 1.16 15.08 -15.21
CA ARG A 17 0.08 14.96 -14.22
C ARG A 17 -0.36 13.51 -13.96
N ALA A 18 -0.55 12.72 -15.03
CA ALA A 18 -0.96 11.32 -14.89
C ALA A 18 0.09 10.47 -14.14
N ARG A 19 1.38 10.67 -14.46
CA ARG A 19 2.48 9.99 -13.75
C ARG A 19 2.63 10.46 -12.32
N ALA A 20 2.41 11.75 -12.05
CA ALA A 20 2.45 12.31 -10.71
C ALA A 20 1.38 11.67 -9.82
N LEU A 21 0.13 11.62 -10.28
CA LEU A 21 -0.99 11.01 -9.54
C LEU A 21 -0.81 9.51 -9.30
N ALA A 22 -0.24 8.79 -10.28
CA ALA A 22 -0.06 7.34 -10.17
C ALA A 22 1.10 6.93 -9.24
N ARG A 23 2.15 7.75 -9.14
CA ARG A 23 3.40 7.38 -8.43
C ARG A 23 3.53 8.01 -7.06
N THR A 24 3.02 9.23 -6.91
CA THR A 24 3.13 10.02 -5.69
C THR A 24 1.78 10.06 -4.98
N GLU A 25 1.81 10.07 -3.66
CA GLU A 25 0.64 10.17 -2.77
C GLU A 25 -0.02 11.56 -2.81
N LEU A 26 -0.29 12.09 -4.01
CA LEU A 26 -0.92 13.40 -4.22
C LEU A 26 -2.43 13.38 -3.98
N SER A 27 -3.10 12.29 -4.40
CA SER A 27 -4.56 12.14 -4.28
C SER A 27 -4.98 10.84 -3.60
N CYS A 28 -4.02 9.98 -3.27
CA CYS A 28 -4.24 8.70 -2.60
C CYS A 28 -2.98 8.36 -1.82
N SER A 29 -3.07 8.46 -0.50
CA SER A 29 -2.04 8.04 0.43
C SER A 29 -2.15 6.56 0.76
N MET A 30 -1.13 6.03 1.43
CA MET A 30 -1.18 4.69 2.02
C MET A 30 -2.35 4.54 3.01
N GLN A 31 -2.64 5.58 3.79
CA GLN A 31 -3.71 5.58 4.79
C GLN A 31 -5.10 5.56 4.13
N ASP A 32 -5.25 6.21 2.97
CA ASP A 32 -6.52 6.20 2.22
C ASP A 32 -6.84 4.78 1.73
N VAL A 33 -5.83 4.04 1.27
CA VAL A 33 -6.00 2.64 0.83
C VAL A 33 -6.41 1.75 2.00
N ILE A 34 -5.77 1.90 3.16
CA ILE A 34 -6.10 1.12 4.35
C ILE A 34 -7.52 1.42 4.82
N SER A 35 -7.88 2.70 4.88
CA SER A 35 -9.23 3.15 5.28
C SER A 35 -10.30 2.62 4.32
N ALA A 36 -10.02 2.65 3.01
CA ALA A 36 -10.92 2.09 1.99
C ALA A 36 -11.07 0.56 2.16
N CYS A 37 -9.98 -0.17 2.41
CA CYS A 37 -10.05 -1.60 2.69
C CYS A 37 -10.85 -1.91 3.96
N GLN A 38 -10.66 -1.14 5.04
CA GLN A 38 -11.43 -1.31 6.27
C GLN A 38 -12.92 -1.05 6.05
N TYR A 39 -13.28 -0.06 5.22
CA TYR A 39 -14.67 0.25 4.94
C TYR A 39 -15.33 -0.80 4.03
N LEU A 40 -14.67 -1.18 2.93
CA LEU A 40 -15.26 -2.01 1.87
C LEU A 40 -15.24 -3.51 2.16
N LEU A 41 -14.26 -4.00 2.93
CA LEU A 41 -14.20 -5.42 3.26
C LEU A 41 -15.27 -5.76 4.30
N ARG A 42 -15.99 -6.86 4.07
CA ARG A 42 -16.75 -7.54 5.14
C ARG A 42 -15.78 -8.16 6.15
N PRO A 43 -16.21 -8.45 7.40
CA PRO A 43 -15.41 -9.27 8.32
C PRO A 43 -14.96 -10.58 7.67
N GLY A 44 -13.67 -10.92 7.80
CA GLY A 44 -13.03 -12.05 7.10
C GLY A 44 -12.78 -11.85 5.60
N GLY A 45 -13.19 -10.71 5.02
CA GLY A 45 -12.84 -10.32 3.66
C GLY A 45 -11.37 -9.93 3.56
N SER A 46 -10.74 -10.14 2.40
CA SER A 46 -9.31 -9.87 2.21
C SER A 46 -9.00 -9.04 0.96
N ALA A 47 -7.82 -8.42 0.97
CA ALA A 47 -7.28 -7.67 -0.15
C ALA A 47 -5.78 -7.97 -0.34
N PHE A 48 -5.30 -7.74 -1.55
CA PHE A 48 -3.86 -7.79 -1.88
C PHE A 48 -3.37 -6.38 -2.20
N ILE A 49 -2.27 -5.96 -1.58
CA ILE A 49 -1.70 -4.62 -1.74
C ILE A 49 -0.22 -4.73 -2.10
N LEU A 50 0.19 -4.10 -3.21
CA LEU A 50 1.56 -4.11 -3.71
C LEU A 50 2.33 -2.86 -3.28
N TYR A 51 3.53 -3.04 -2.74
CA TYR A 51 4.48 -1.95 -2.48
C TYR A 51 5.92 -2.37 -2.74
N PRO A 52 6.84 -1.42 -3.03
CA PRO A 52 8.26 -1.67 -2.98
C PRO A 52 8.75 -2.07 -1.59
N GLN A 53 9.82 -2.85 -1.52
CA GLN A 53 10.39 -3.38 -0.28
C GLN A 53 10.72 -2.29 0.75
N PHE A 54 11.19 -1.12 0.32
CA PHE A 54 11.50 -0.02 1.23
C PHE A 54 10.26 0.59 1.93
N ARG A 55 9.05 0.39 1.38
CA ARG A 55 7.78 0.81 2.02
C ARG A 55 7.20 -0.27 2.93
N SER A 56 7.81 -1.45 3.02
CA SER A 56 7.27 -2.57 3.80
C SER A 56 7.09 -2.25 5.28
N ARG A 57 8.06 -1.55 5.89
CA ARG A 57 7.99 -1.10 7.29
C ARG A 57 6.88 -0.07 7.50
N ASP A 58 6.79 0.93 6.63
CA ASP A 58 5.73 1.94 6.69
C ASP A 58 4.35 1.28 6.64
N PHE A 59 4.19 0.31 5.73
CA PHE A 59 2.93 -0.40 5.57
C PHE A 59 2.60 -1.26 6.79
N ALA A 60 3.57 -2.01 7.32
CA ALA A 60 3.37 -2.78 8.55
C ALA A 60 2.94 -1.89 9.73
N GLN A 61 3.61 -0.75 9.93
CA GLN A 61 3.27 0.21 10.98
C GLN A 61 1.86 0.79 10.80
N SER A 62 1.46 1.10 9.57
CA SER A 62 0.11 1.61 9.29
C SER A 62 -1.01 0.59 9.58
N LEU A 63 -0.70 -0.70 9.55
CA LEU A 63 -1.67 -1.76 9.87
C LEU A 63 -1.88 -1.95 11.37
N GLU A 64 -0.89 -1.65 12.22
CA GLU A 64 -0.97 -1.83 13.68
C GLU A 64 -2.19 -1.11 14.30
N ASN A 65 -2.59 0.02 13.72
CA ASN A 65 -3.73 0.82 14.16
C ASN A 65 -4.99 0.65 13.28
N SER A 66 -5.04 -0.42 12.46
CA SER A 66 -6.12 -0.68 11.50
C SER A 66 -6.91 -1.94 11.87
N LEU A 67 -8.11 -2.14 11.31
CA LEU A 67 -8.88 -3.39 11.43
C LEU A 67 -8.37 -4.52 10.52
N LEU A 68 -7.19 -4.37 9.92
CA LEU A 68 -6.64 -5.30 8.95
C LEU A 68 -5.42 -6.03 9.53
N ASP A 69 -5.40 -7.35 9.38
CA ASP A 69 -4.25 -8.19 9.74
C ASP A 69 -3.52 -8.66 8.47
N THR A 70 -2.19 -8.77 8.54
CA THR A 70 -1.43 -9.41 7.47
C THR A 70 -1.44 -10.92 7.65
N ILE A 71 -1.99 -11.64 6.67
CA ILE A 71 -1.93 -13.11 6.64
C ILE A 71 -0.63 -13.58 5.99
N LYS A 72 -0.25 -12.96 4.87
CA LYS A 72 0.90 -13.41 4.07
C LYS A 72 1.55 -12.27 3.33
N ILE A 73 2.87 -12.34 3.21
CA ILE A 73 3.66 -11.42 2.39
C ILE A 73 4.33 -12.25 1.30
N PHE A 74 4.04 -11.92 0.04
CA PHE A 74 4.72 -12.49 -1.12
C PHE A 74 5.81 -11.53 -1.56
N LYS A 75 7.04 -12.00 -1.63
CA LYS A 75 8.17 -11.24 -2.16
C LYS A 75 8.45 -11.64 -3.60
N ASP A 76 8.92 -10.68 -4.39
CA ASP A 76 9.51 -10.99 -5.69
C ASP A 76 10.73 -11.92 -5.52
N LYS A 77 10.74 -13.05 -6.22
CA LYS A 77 11.72 -14.14 -6.04
C LYS A 77 13.10 -13.78 -6.56
N ASP A 78 13.17 -12.93 -7.58
CA ASP A 78 14.43 -12.67 -8.29
C ASP A 78 15.15 -11.44 -7.75
N SER A 79 14.42 -10.45 -7.23
CA SER A 79 15.00 -9.15 -6.89
C SER A 79 14.69 -8.64 -5.49
N GLU A 80 13.77 -9.27 -4.76
CA GLU A 80 13.18 -8.77 -3.51
C GLU A 80 12.76 -7.27 -3.57
N LYS A 81 12.52 -6.71 -4.77
CA LYS A 81 12.21 -5.29 -4.93
C LYS A 81 10.81 -4.94 -4.46
N TYR A 82 9.89 -5.92 -4.47
CA TYR A 82 8.48 -5.70 -4.21
C TYR A 82 7.91 -6.72 -3.23
N CYS A 83 6.96 -6.25 -2.42
CA CYS A 83 6.13 -7.03 -1.51
C CYS A 83 4.66 -6.91 -1.92
N VAL A 84 3.97 -8.04 -2.00
CA VAL A 84 2.51 -8.11 -2.04
C VAL A 84 2.03 -8.56 -0.66
N PHE A 85 1.24 -7.70 -0.01
CA PHE A 85 0.63 -7.96 1.28
C PHE A 85 -0.77 -8.52 1.08
N HIS A 86 -1.02 -9.72 1.59
CA HIS A 86 -2.36 -10.26 1.75
C HIS A 86 -2.87 -9.87 3.12
N VAL A 87 -3.85 -8.96 3.14
CA VAL A 87 -4.45 -8.45 4.36
C VAL A 87 -5.90 -8.93 4.49
N VAL A 88 -6.35 -9.22 5.70
CA VAL A 88 -7.73 -9.61 6.00
C VAL A 88 -8.33 -8.66 7.01
N LYS A 89 -9.61 -8.35 6.87
CA LYS A 89 -10.33 -7.58 7.88
C LYS A 89 -10.75 -8.50 9.01
N ARG A 90 -10.43 -8.09 10.23
CA ARG A 90 -10.88 -8.71 11.47
C ARG A 90 -12.41 -8.74 11.58
#